data_AF-A0A7V3RJM2-F1
#
_entry.id   AF-A0A7V3RJM2-F1
#
_cell.length_a   1.000
_cell.length_b   1.000
_cell.length_c   1.000
_cell.angle_alpha   90.00
_cell.angle_beta   90.00
_cell.angle_gamma   90.00
#
_symmetry.space_group_name_H-M   'P 1'
#
loop_
_entity.id
_entity.type
_entity.pdbx_description
1 polymer ?
#
loop_
_entity_poly.entity_id
_entity_poly.type
_entity_poly.pdbx_seq_one_letter_code
_entity_poly.pdbx_strand_id
1 'polypeptide(L)'
;MAEEIDLTLAQNLLKVSKRVDFRRSKSTPKRLRYETPPIVVNLDLPFDFDIIDDFYPSNVRLKIFDFGAISISLLWNGKTEFVNLKDIASDLFDSNIEEKVSNYVLELKNLLNATFKKPFDDLIYEDYIVFQTDEIDVEPSVFIKENKNILGHILRMEKSGLSEMEIEEATQIVHSYYEFDMVIIDYNASFVVDADYKDILEIIEFSQVELAQIRALDRMLDKNLDYFESILEKKSVFLPPIKEISLFFLNVSLNRERLDNALKLIGDLYLARIYRSLGLKLHVSDWENSLERNLKTLSEIYQLLREDFFQKIANFLEITIIVLILIEIVLGLLRFL
;
A
#
# COMPACT_ATOMS: atom_id res chain seq x y z
N MET A 1 -6.11 -0.48 4.84
CA MET A 1 -7.45 -0.54 5.48
C MET A 1 -7.45 -1.42 6.74
N ALA A 2 -6.64 -2.47 6.79
CA ALA A 2 -6.37 -3.25 8.01
C ALA A 2 -5.00 -3.95 7.90
N GLU A 3 -4.55 -4.64 8.94
CA GLU A 3 -3.42 -5.58 8.84
C GLU A 3 -3.79 -6.88 8.11
N GLU A 4 -5.07 -7.28 8.09
CA GLU A 4 -5.51 -8.44 7.30
C GLU A 4 -7.01 -8.32 7.00
N ILE A 5 -7.42 -8.82 5.83
CA ILE A 5 -8.81 -8.96 5.43
C ILE A 5 -9.14 -10.45 5.27
N ASP A 6 -10.14 -10.93 5.99
CA ASP A 6 -10.69 -12.27 5.76
C ASP A 6 -11.44 -12.29 4.41
N LEU A 7 -10.75 -12.78 3.37
CA LEU A 7 -11.30 -12.85 2.02
C LEU A 7 -12.52 -13.78 1.93
N THR A 8 -12.62 -14.81 2.77
CA THR A 8 -13.78 -15.72 2.74
C THR A 8 -15.02 -15.01 3.27
N LEU A 9 -14.88 -14.31 4.40
CA LEU A 9 -15.96 -13.53 4.98
C LEU A 9 -16.33 -12.34 4.07
N ALA A 10 -15.34 -11.63 3.54
CA ALA A 10 -15.55 -10.54 2.58
C ALA A 10 -16.33 -11.03 1.36
N GLN A 11 -15.94 -12.15 0.76
CA GLN A 11 -16.64 -12.71 -0.38
C GLN A 11 -18.11 -13.05 -0.07
N ASN A 12 -18.40 -13.54 1.15
CA ASN A 12 -19.77 -13.85 1.56
C ASN A 12 -20.60 -12.58 1.76
N LEU A 13 -20.05 -11.54 2.41
CA LEU A 13 -20.75 -10.26 2.60
C LEU A 13 -21.05 -9.57 1.26
N LEU A 14 -20.09 -9.60 0.33
CA LEU A 14 -20.28 -9.03 -1.00
C LEU A 14 -21.37 -9.78 -1.79
N LYS A 15 -21.41 -11.12 -1.77
CA LYS A 15 -22.46 -11.90 -2.45
C LYS A 15 -23.88 -11.63 -1.94
N VAL A 16 -24.03 -11.30 -0.66
CA VAL A 16 -25.35 -11.05 -0.04
C VAL A 16 -25.83 -9.62 -0.28
N SER A 17 -24.91 -8.69 -0.57
CA SER A 17 -25.24 -7.32 -0.91
C SER A 17 -25.99 -7.25 -2.25
N LYS A 18 -27.29 -6.91 -2.20
CA LYS A 18 -28.16 -6.70 -3.38
C LYS A 18 -27.88 -5.39 -4.13
N ARG A 19 -26.99 -4.53 -3.63
CA ARG A 19 -26.75 -3.18 -4.18
C ARG A 19 -25.78 -3.15 -5.35
N VAL A 20 -25.06 -4.24 -5.61
CA VAL A 20 -24.02 -4.31 -6.64
C VAL A 20 -24.03 -5.73 -7.24
N ASP A 21 -24.05 -5.88 -8.56
CA ASP A 21 -23.93 -7.20 -9.20
C ASP A 21 -22.45 -7.63 -9.21
N PHE A 22 -22.05 -8.37 -8.17
CA PHE A 22 -20.66 -8.80 -7.96
C PHE A 22 -20.25 -9.92 -8.96
N ARG A 23 -19.97 -9.58 -10.22
CA ARG A 23 -19.48 -10.57 -11.19
C ARG A 23 -17.98 -10.83 -11.01
N ARG A 24 -17.64 -12.08 -10.71
CA ARG A 24 -16.25 -12.55 -10.59
C ARG A 24 -15.52 -12.42 -11.92
N SER A 25 -14.52 -11.54 -11.99
CA SER A 25 -13.57 -11.54 -13.11
C SER A 25 -12.46 -12.55 -12.83
N LYS A 26 -12.33 -13.59 -13.66
CA LYS A 26 -11.12 -14.44 -13.69
C LYS A 26 -10.07 -13.69 -14.51
N SER A 27 -9.30 -12.81 -13.89
CA SER A 27 -8.23 -12.14 -14.62
C SER A 27 -7.07 -11.83 -13.69
N THR A 28 -6.44 -12.86 -13.12
CA THR A 28 -4.99 -12.72 -12.96
C THR A 28 -4.41 -12.94 -14.36
N PRO A 29 -3.68 -11.95 -14.91
CA PRO A 29 -3.12 -12.08 -16.24
C PRO A 29 -2.12 -13.25 -16.33
N LYS A 30 -1.86 -13.77 -17.55
CA LYS A 30 -1.24 -15.11 -17.73
C LYS A 30 0.17 -15.23 -17.14
N ARG A 31 0.92 -14.12 -17.07
CA ARG A 31 2.33 -14.09 -16.65
C ARG A 31 2.51 -13.68 -15.19
N LEU A 32 1.41 -13.46 -14.49
CA LEU A 32 1.35 -13.03 -13.09
C LEU A 32 0.65 -14.09 -12.25
N ARG A 33 1.13 -14.28 -11.03
CA ARG A 33 0.48 -15.18 -10.07
C ARG A 33 0.48 -14.58 -8.69
N TYR A 34 -0.72 -14.41 -8.15
CA TYR A 34 -0.89 -14.13 -6.73
C TYR A 34 -0.73 -15.41 -5.90
N GLU A 35 -0.05 -15.31 -4.78
CA GLU A 35 0.01 -16.41 -3.80
C GLU A 35 -1.37 -16.66 -3.20
N THR A 36 -2.01 -15.60 -2.69
CA THR A 36 -3.42 -15.54 -2.34
C THR A 36 -4.16 -14.67 -3.36
N PRO A 37 -4.99 -15.24 -4.26
CA PRO A 37 -5.69 -14.43 -5.25
C PRO A 37 -6.66 -13.42 -4.61
N PRO A 38 -6.61 -12.13 -5.01
CA PRO A 38 -7.52 -11.14 -4.48
C PRO A 38 -8.96 -11.42 -4.93
N ILE A 39 -9.92 -10.90 -4.16
CA ILE A 39 -11.31 -10.85 -4.60
C ILE A 39 -11.41 -9.76 -5.67
N VAL A 40 -11.87 -10.11 -6.87
CA VAL A 40 -12.08 -9.15 -7.97
C VAL A 40 -13.55 -9.07 -8.32
N VAL A 41 -14.07 -7.85 -8.35
CA VAL A 41 -15.47 -7.55 -8.56
C VAL A 41 -15.62 -6.35 -9.49
N ASN A 42 -16.52 -6.42 -10.47
CA ASN A 42 -17.03 -5.21 -11.12
C ASN A 42 -18.24 -4.65 -10.35
N LEU A 43 -18.21 -3.36 -10.07
CA LEU A 43 -19.23 -2.67 -9.31
C LEU A 43 -20.26 -2.08 -10.29
N ASP A 44 -21.42 -2.71 -10.40
CA ASP A 44 -22.57 -2.18 -11.14
C ASP A 44 -23.29 -1.12 -10.26
N LEU A 45 -22.69 0.06 -10.15
CA LEU A 45 -23.27 1.21 -9.45
C LEU A 45 -23.46 2.35 -10.44
N PRO A 46 -24.59 3.08 -10.37
CA PRO A 46 -24.72 4.37 -11.05
C PRO A 46 -23.82 5.36 -10.30
N PHE A 47 -22.53 5.34 -10.60
CA PHE A 47 -21.65 6.37 -10.11
C PHE A 47 -21.90 7.63 -10.92
N ASP A 48 -22.45 8.65 -10.27
CA ASP A 48 -22.55 10.01 -10.81
C ASP A 48 -21.18 10.70 -10.74
N PHE A 49 -20.26 10.12 -11.48
CA PHE A 49 -18.94 10.65 -11.75
C PHE A 49 -19.07 11.60 -12.96
N ASP A 50 -19.81 12.70 -12.82
CA ASP A 50 -19.44 13.92 -13.56
C ASP A 50 -18.06 14.33 -13.03
N ILE A 51 -16.99 13.68 -13.50
CA ILE A 51 -15.59 13.96 -13.15
C ILE A 51 -15.12 15.13 -14.01
N ILE A 52 -15.41 15.05 -15.31
CA ILE A 52 -15.24 16.05 -16.37
C ILE A 52 -16.47 15.90 -17.29
N ASP A 53 -16.92 16.97 -17.96
CA ASP A 53 -17.97 16.87 -18.99
C ASP A 53 -17.67 15.69 -19.95
N ASP A 54 -18.63 14.78 -20.13
CA ASP A 54 -18.54 13.54 -20.94
C ASP A 54 -17.63 12.39 -20.42
N PHE A 55 -17.04 12.49 -19.22
CA PHE A 55 -16.18 11.43 -18.65
C PHE A 55 -16.91 10.53 -17.65
N TYR A 56 -17.65 9.54 -18.16
CA TYR A 56 -18.34 8.53 -17.33
C TYR A 56 -17.54 7.22 -17.29
N PRO A 57 -17.15 6.71 -16.11
CA PRO A 57 -16.45 5.44 -16.02
C PRO A 57 -17.35 4.31 -16.55
N SER A 58 -16.88 3.64 -17.58
CA SER A 58 -17.54 2.50 -18.22
C SER A 58 -17.55 1.24 -17.35
N ASN A 59 -16.61 1.13 -16.42
CA ASN A 59 -16.51 0.04 -15.47
C ASN A 59 -15.77 0.51 -14.22
N VAL A 60 -16.23 0.08 -13.04
CA VAL A 60 -15.55 0.27 -11.77
C VAL A 60 -15.18 -1.09 -11.22
N ARG A 61 -13.89 -1.32 -10.99
CA ARG A 61 -13.39 -2.60 -10.49
C ARG A 61 -12.88 -2.46 -9.07
N LEU A 62 -13.32 -3.35 -8.19
CA LEU A 62 -12.84 -3.48 -6.82
C LEU A 62 -11.94 -4.72 -6.72
N LYS A 63 -10.74 -4.56 -6.17
CA LYS A 63 -9.88 -5.66 -5.72
C LYS A 63 -9.64 -5.60 -4.23
N ILE A 64 -9.81 -6.73 -3.55
CA ILE A 64 -9.55 -6.86 -2.10
C ILE A 64 -8.44 -7.89 -1.89
N PHE A 65 -7.38 -7.45 -1.21
CA PHE A 65 -6.21 -8.27 -0.91
C PHE A 65 -6.25 -8.75 0.54
N ASP A 66 -5.74 -9.96 0.78
CA ASP A 66 -5.71 -10.56 2.13
C ASP A 66 -4.80 -9.79 3.09
N PHE A 67 -3.74 -9.18 2.57
CA PHE A 67 -2.79 -8.36 3.33
C PHE A 67 -3.32 -6.98 3.76
N GLY A 68 -4.61 -6.67 3.60
CA GLY A 68 -5.18 -5.46 4.23
C GLY A 68 -5.54 -4.29 3.31
N ALA A 69 -5.24 -4.43 2.02
CA ALA A 69 -5.40 -3.39 1.03
C ALA A 69 -6.60 -3.64 0.11
N ILE A 70 -7.11 -2.55 -0.46
CA ILE A 70 -8.18 -2.57 -1.45
C ILE A 70 -7.80 -1.59 -2.56
N SER A 71 -7.98 -2.01 -3.82
CA SER A 71 -7.83 -1.16 -5.01
C SER A 71 -9.20 -0.92 -5.64
N ILE A 72 -9.41 0.30 -6.13
CA ILE A 72 -10.57 0.71 -6.91
C ILE A 72 -10.08 1.27 -8.22
N SER A 73 -10.40 0.61 -9.34
CA SER A 73 -10.03 1.06 -10.68
C SER A 73 -11.25 1.62 -11.40
N LEU A 74 -11.14 2.84 -11.91
CA LEU A 74 -12.14 3.50 -12.73
C LEU A 74 -11.69 3.42 -14.19
N LEU A 75 -12.41 2.66 -15.03
CA LEU A 75 -12.07 2.49 -16.45
C LEU A 75 -12.97 3.37 -17.31
N TRP A 76 -12.36 4.21 -18.14
CA TRP A 76 -13.04 4.95 -19.19
C TRP A 76 -12.56 4.50 -20.57
N ASN A 77 -13.51 4.18 -21.45
CA ASN A 77 -13.25 3.73 -22.83
C ASN A 77 -13.66 4.81 -23.83
N GLY A 78 -13.17 6.02 -23.65
CA GLY A 78 -13.45 7.14 -24.55
C GLY A 78 -12.52 7.18 -25.76
N LYS A 79 -12.87 8.05 -26.71
CA LYS A 79 -12.01 8.39 -27.85
C LYS A 79 -11.71 9.87 -27.80
N THR A 80 -10.44 10.22 -27.91
CA THR A 80 -9.98 11.60 -27.99
C THR A 80 -8.73 11.67 -28.85
N GLU A 81 -8.43 12.85 -29.37
CA GLU A 81 -7.15 13.13 -29.99
C GLU A 81 -6.05 13.16 -28.92
N PHE A 82 -4.86 12.67 -29.29
CA PHE A 82 -3.72 12.59 -28.39
C PHE A 82 -3.34 13.97 -27.78
N VAL A 83 -3.45 15.04 -28.56
CA VAL A 83 -3.12 16.41 -28.12
C VAL A 83 -4.01 16.87 -26.95
N ASN A 84 -5.26 16.40 -26.89
CA ASN A 84 -6.22 16.79 -25.86
C ASN A 84 -6.00 16.03 -24.55
N LEU A 85 -5.19 14.98 -24.53
CA LEU A 85 -4.94 14.19 -23.32
C LEU A 85 -4.29 15.00 -22.20
N LYS A 86 -3.50 16.03 -22.52
CA LYS A 86 -2.91 16.91 -21.49
C LYS A 86 -3.97 17.74 -20.76
N ASP A 87 -5.01 18.14 -21.46
CA ASP A 87 -6.11 18.90 -20.87
C ASP A 87 -6.93 17.96 -19.98
N ILE A 88 -7.24 16.75 -20.47
CA ILE A 88 -7.90 15.71 -19.66
C ILE A 88 -7.08 15.35 -18.43
N ALA A 89 -5.76 15.20 -18.55
CA ALA A 89 -4.89 14.88 -17.42
C ALA A 89 -4.95 15.98 -16.34
N SER A 90 -4.86 17.24 -16.74
CA SER A 90 -4.96 18.38 -15.82
C SER A 90 -6.34 18.49 -15.20
N ASP A 91 -7.40 18.32 -15.98
CA ASP A 91 -8.78 18.41 -15.48
C ASP A 91 -9.09 17.25 -14.52
N LEU A 92 -8.50 16.06 -14.72
CA LEU A 92 -8.59 14.93 -13.78
C LEU A 92 -7.89 15.25 -12.45
N PHE A 93 -6.73 15.91 -12.50
CA PHE A 93 -5.99 16.33 -11.31
C PHE A 93 -6.81 17.30 -10.44
N ASP A 94 -7.45 18.28 -11.09
CA ASP A 94 -8.23 19.32 -10.43
C ASP A 94 -9.68 18.89 -10.10
N SER A 95 -10.05 17.65 -10.43
CA SER A 95 -11.42 17.14 -10.25
C SER A 95 -11.75 16.79 -8.79
N ASN A 96 -13.04 16.57 -8.52
CA ASN A 96 -13.51 16.07 -7.22
C ASN A 96 -13.54 14.52 -7.13
N ILE A 97 -12.78 13.84 -7.98
CA ILE A 97 -12.77 12.37 -8.05
C ILE A 97 -12.38 11.76 -6.69
N GLU A 98 -11.42 12.36 -6.01
CA GLU A 98 -10.94 11.89 -4.70
C GLU A 98 -12.04 11.94 -3.64
N GLU A 99 -12.79 13.04 -3.55
CA GLU A 99 -13.90 13.20 -2.60
C GLU A 99 -14.99 12.17 -2.86
N LYS A 100 -15.36 12.00 -4.14
CA LYS A 100 -16.38 11.02 -4.57
C LYS A 100 -15.95 9.59 -4.26
N VAL A 101 -14.70 9.22 -4.57
CA VAL A 101 -14.14 7.90 -4.26
C VAL A 101 -14.05 7.69 -2.74
N SER A 102 -13.66 8.71 -1.98
CA SER A 102 -13.53 8.63 -0.52
C SER A 102 -14.86 8.30 0.17
N ASN A 103 -15.95 8.93 -0.25
CA ASN A 103 -17.30 8.61 0.26
C ASN A 103 -17.66 7.14 0.01
N TYR A 104 -17.33 6.63 -1.18
CA TYR A 104 -17.55 5.23 -1.52
C TYR A 104 -16.67 4.27 -0.71
N VAL A 105 -15.40 4.62 -0.49
CA VAL A 105 -14.47 3.86 0.35
C VAL A 105 -14.98 3.77 1.79
N LEU A 106 -15.58 4.83 2.33
CA LEU A 106 -16.18 4.81 3.66
C LEU A 106 -17.37 3.85 3.75
N GLU A 107 -18.24 3.82 2.73
CA GLU A 107 -19.33 2.85 2.66
C GLU A 107 -18.81 1.40 2.58
N LEU A 108 -17.80 1.16 1.74
CA LEU A 108 -17.13 -0.14 1.65
C LEU A 108 -16.46 -0.54 2.97
N LYS A 109 -15.78 0.39 3.66
CA LYS A 109 -15.17 0.16 4.97
C LYS A 109 -16.22 -0.29 5.98
N ASN A 110 -17.39 0.35 5.99
CA ASN A 110 -18.50 -0.03 6.87
C ASN A 110 -19.07 -1.41 6.53
N LEU A 111 -19.26 -1.71 5.25
CA LEU A 111 -19.74 -3.03 4.79
C LEU A 111 -18.78 -4.16 5.15
N LEU A 112 -17.48 -3.91 5.02
CA LEU A 112 -16.41 -4.89 5.22
C LEU A 112 -15.84 -4.89 6.64
N ASN A 113 -16.31 -4.04 7.56
CA ASN A 113 -15.70 -3.88 8.87
C ASN A 113 -15.52 -5.19 9.65
N ALA A 114 -16.48 -6.13 9.52
CA ALA A 114 -16.41 -7.43 10.18
C ALA A 114 -15.32 -8.37 9.63
N THR A 115 -14.75 -8.08 8.46
CA THR A 115 -13.70 -8.86 7.80
C THR A 115 -12.29 -8.40 8.18
N PHE A 116 -12.19 -7.17 8.72
CA PHE A 116 -10.92 -6.55 9.04
C PHE A 116 -10.36 -7.10 10.36
N LYS A 117 -9.14 -7.62 10.29
CA LYS A 117 -8.34 -7.93 11.48
C LYS A 117 -7.40 -6.77 11.71
N LYS A 118 -7.60 -6.08 12.84
CA LYS A 118 -6.88 -4.87 13.23
C LYS A 118 -6.94 -3.79 12.14
N PRO A 119 -8.09 -3.12 12.01
CA PRO A 119 -8.23 -2.00 11.08
C PRO A 119 -7.23 -0.89 11.42
N PHE A 120 -6.73 -0.22 10.40
CA PHE A 120 -5.94 1.00 10.62
C PHE A 120 -6.85 2.16 10.99
N ASP A 121 -6.38 3.02 11.88
CA ASP A 121 -7.09 4.24 12.29
C ASP A 121 -7.22 5.21 11.12
N ASP A 122 -6.11 5.46 10.43
CA ASP A 122 -6.04 6.39 9.31
C ASP A 122 -6.26 5.66 7.99
N LEU A 123 -6.98 6.32 7.07
CA LEU A 123 -7.06 5.88 5.68
C LEU A 123 -5.85 6.44 4.95
N ILE A 124 -5.00 5.56 4.43
CA ILE A 124 -3.93 5.89 3.50
C ILE A 124 -4.36 5.39 2.13
N TYR A 125 -4.26 6.25 1.14
CA TYR A 125 -4.57 5.95 -0.25
C TYR A 125 -3.45 6.49 -1.14
N GLU A 126 -3.36 5.91 -2.33
CA GLU A 126 -2.56 6.39 -3.45
C GLU A 126 -3.47 6.44 -4.65
N ASP A 127 -3.27 7.42 -5.51
CA ASP A 127 -3.92 7.55 -6.80
C ASP A 127 -2.88 7.49 -7.92
N TYR A 128 -3.29 6.93 -9.06
CA TYR A 128 -2.43 6.80 -10.21
C TYR A 128 -3.25 6.68 -11.48
N ILE A 129 -2.87 7.42 -12.51
CA ILE A 129 -3.59 7.41 -13.79
C ILE A 129 -2.78 6.67 -14.84
N VAL A 130 -3.47 5.85 -15.62
CA VAL A 130 -2.86 5.18 -16.76
C VAL A 130 -3.60 5.57 -18.02
N PHE A 131 -2.88 6.21 -18.94
CA PHE A 131 -3.33 6.43 -20.30
C PHE A 131 -2.89 5.23 -21.14
N GLN A 132 -3.85 4.52 -21.72
CA GLN A 132 -3.57 3.32 -22.52
C GLN A 132 -4.16 3.45 -23.92
N THR A 133 -3.36 3.08 -24.92
CA THR A 133 -3.78 2.88 -26.32
C THR A 133 -3.21 1.55 -26.82
N ASP A 134 -3.88 0.94 -27.79
CA ASP A 134 -3.47 -0.37 -28.31
C ASP A 134 -2.27 -0.26 -29.27
N GLU A 135 -2.22 0.83 -30.05
CA GLU A 135 -1.21 1.05 -31.10
C GLU A 135 -0.90 2.53 -31.31
N ILE A 136 0.22 2.78 -32.00
CA ILE A 136 0.68 4.08 -32.49
C ILE A 136 1.16 3.94 -33.94
N ASP A 137 1.08 5.02 -34.72
CA ASP A 137 1.36 5.01 -36.16
C ASP A 137 2.86 5.02 -36.53
N VAL A 138 3.74 5.23 -35.54
CA VAL A 138 5.19 5.38 -35.74
C VAL A 138 5.97 4.61 -34.68
N GLU A 139 7.27 4.40 -34.91
CA GLU A 139 8.12 3.75 -33.90
C GLU A 139 8.11 4.52 -32.57
N PRO A 140 8.13 3.81 -31.42
CA PRO A 140 8.18 4.38 -30.07
C PRO A 140 9.15 5.57 -29.90
N SER A 141 10.37 5.42 -30.42
CA SER A 141 11.42 6.44 -30.28
C SER A 141 11.09 7.74 -31.02
N VAL A 142 10.46 7.63 -32.19
CA VAL A 142 10.00 8.78 -33.00
C VAL A 142 8.82 9.42 -32.32
N PHE A 143 7.85 8.62 -31.87
CA PHE A 143 6.66 9.10 -31.16
C PHE A 143 7.03 9.95 -29.95
N ILE A 144 7.93 9.45 -29.08
CA ILE A 144 8.39 10.21 -27.90
C ILE A 144 9.05 11.51 -28.31
N LYS A 145 9.94 11.47 -29.32
CA LYS A 145 10.70 12.65 -29.73
C LYS A 145 9.77 13.76 -30.25
N GLU A 146 8.77 13.40 -31.05
CA GLU A 146 7.82 14.35 -31.63
C GLU A 146 6.80 14.86 -30.61
N ASN A 147 6.43 14.03 -29.64
CA ASN A 147 5.37 14.32 -28.68
C ASN A 147 5.87 14.61 -27.25
N LYS A 148 7.19 14.78 -27.05
CA LYS A 148 7.82 14.86 -25.72
C LYS A 148 7.18 15.90 -24.81
N ASN A 149 6.89 17.09 -25.34
CA ASN A 149 6.24 18.16 -24.59
C ASN A 149 4.84 17.75 -24.10
N ILE A 150 4.01 17.18 -24.99
CA ILE A 150 2.65 16.73 -24.65
C ILE A 150 2.71 15.58 -23.64
N LEU A 151 3.60 14.60 -23.84
CA LEU A 151 3.81 13.49 -22.91
C LEU A 151 4.21 13.98 -21.52
N GLY A 152 5.12 14.96 -21.44
CA GLY A 152 5.50 15.56 -20.16
C GLY A 152 4.29 16.17 -19.42
N HIS A 153 3.44 16.90 -20.14
CA HIS A 153 2.21 17.48 -19.58
C HIS A 153 1.18 16.43 -19.15
N ILE A 154 1.00 15.36 -19.93
CA ILE A 154 0.14 14.22 -19.56
C ILE A 154 0.65 13.55 -18.28
N LEU A 155 1.95 13.25 -18.23
CA LEU A 155 2.57 12.47 -17.16
C LEU A 155 2.68 13.23 -15.84
N ARG A 156 2.91 14.55 -15.90
CA ARG A 156 2.89 15.44 -14.72
C ARG A 156 1.48 15.89 -14.34
N MET A 157 0.50 15.68 -15.21
CA MET A 157 -0.88 16.15 -15.06
C MET A 157 -0.99 17.68 -14.95
N GLU A 158 -0.12 18.40 -15.67
CA GLU A 158 -0.14 19.87 -15.70
C GLU A 158 -0.43 20.37 -17.11
N LYS A 159 -1.34 21.34 -17.22
CA LYS A 159 -1.76 21.90 -18.52
C LYS A 159 -0.67 22.69 -19.26
N SER A 160 0.17 23.42 -18.53
CA SER A 160 1.19 24.32 -19.10
C SER A 160 2.23 24.72 -18.06
N GLY A 161 3.40 25.19 -18.50
CA GLY A 161 4.40 25.79 -17.61
C GLY A 161 5.53 24.87 -17.16
N LEU A 162 5.54 23.61 -17.61
CA LEU A 162 6.66 22.69 -17.38
C LEU A 162 7.93 23.21 -18.05
N SER A 163 9.04 23.18 -17.29
CA SER A 163 10.36 23.44 -17.84
C SER A 163 10.81 22.29 -18.76
N GLU A 164 11.80 22.56 -19.61
CA GLU A 164 12.39 21.49 -20.43
C GLU A 164 12.95 20.37 -19.54
N MET A 165 13.59 20.70 -18.42
CA MET A 165 14.13 19.72 -17.47
C MET A 165 13.05 18.81 -16.90
N GLU A 166 11.88 19.36 -16.56
CA GLU A 166 10.75 18.57 -16.06
C GLU A 166 10.16 17.64 -17.12
N ILE A 167 10.06 18.12 -18.36
CA ILE A 167 9.61 17.29 -19.49
C ILE A 167 10.60 16.16 -19.75
N GLU A 168 11.90 16.45 -19.67
CA GLU A 168 12.96 15.44 -19.82
C GLU A 168 12.89 14.38 -18.74
N GLU A 169 12.73 14.79 -17.48
CA GLU A 169 12.62 13.87 -16.35
C GLU A 169 11.36 13.00 -16.44
N ALA A 170 10.21 13.62 -16.75
CA ALA A 170 8.93 12.91 -16.85
C ALA A 170 8.92 11.83 -17.94
N THR A 171 9.66 12.05 -19.01
CA THR A 171 9.72 11.13 -20.17
C THR A 171 10.95 10.23 -20.18
N GLN A 172 11.70 10.18 -19.07
CA GLN A 172 12.99 9.48 -19.01
C GLN A 172 12.86 7.95 -18.89
N ILE A 173 11.89 7.46 -18.11
CA ILE A 173 11.74 6.03 -17.83
C ILE A 173 10.80 5.43 -18.87
N VAL A 174 11.40 4.79 -19.88
CA VAL A 174 10.68 4.15 -20.99
C VAL A 174 11.11 2.70 -21.11
N HIS A 175 10.13 1.81 -21.26
CA HIS A 175 10.35 0.39 -21.56
C HIS A 175 9.62 -0.01 -22.84
N SER A 176 10.29 -0.77 -23.69
CA SER A 176 9.72 -1.40 -24.88
C SER A 176 10.33 -2.81 -25.01
N TYR A 177 9.51 -3.76 -25.42
CA TYR A 177 9.89 -5.15 -25.67
C TYR A 177 9.72 -5.53 -27.15
N TYR A 178 8.59 -5.16 -27.74
CA TYR A 178 8.29 -5.28 -29.16
C TYR A 178 8.49 -3.96 -29.91
N GLU A 179 8.54 -4.02 -31.24
CA GLU A 179 8.88 -2.88 -32.10
C GLU A 179 7.92 -1.68 -31.94
N PHE A 180 6.67 -1.93 -31.55
CA PHE A 180 5.62 -0.91 -31.45
C PHE A 180 4.94 -0.86 -30.08
N ASP A 181 5.51 -1.49 -29.05
CA ASP A 181 5.03 -1.34 -27.68
C ASP A 181 5.85 -0.28 -26.91
N MET A 182 5.25 0.31 -25.89
CA MET A 182 5.92 1.28 -25.05
C MET A 182 5.20 1.44 -23.71
N VAL A 183 5.96 1.57 -22.64
CA VAL A 183 5.48 2.03 -21.34
C VAL A 183 6.37 3.17 -20.87
N ILE A 184 5.80 4.35 -20.67
CA ILE A 184 6.43 5.48 -20.00
C ILE A 184 5.88 5.56 -18.58
N ILE A 185 6.77 5.62 -17.59
CA ILE A 185 6.41 5.64 -16.17
C ILE A 185 6.85 6.98 -15.58
N ASP A 186 5.89 7.73 -15.03
CA ASP A 186 6.16 8.83 -14.11
C ASP A 186 5.46 8.64 -12.75
N TYR A 187 5.55 9.64 -11.88
CA TYR A 187 5.05 9.60 -10.51
C TYR A 187 3.52 9.69 -10.44
N ASN A 188 2.90 10.58 -11.24
CA ASN A 188 1.43 10.75 -11.25
C ASN A 188 0.72 9.81 -12.24
N ALA A 189 1.39 9.51 -13.36
CA ALA A 189 0.77 8.72 -14.42
C ALA A 189 1.77 7.88 -15.23
N SER A 190 1.22 6.89 -15.92
CA SER A 190 1.90 6.13 -16.97
C SER A 190 1.21 6.31 -18.31
N PHE A 191 1.99 6.23 -19.40
CA PHE A 191 1.49 6.14 -20.76
C PHE A 191 1.86 4.77 -21.34
N VAL A 192 0.86 3.98 -21.72
CA VAL A 192 1.00 2.59 -22.16
C VAL A 192 0.51 2.44 -23.60
N VAL A 193 1.37 1.93 -24.46
CA VAL A 193 1.07 1.51 -25.83
C VAL A 193 1.29 0.01 -25.89
N ASP A 194 0.23 -0.76 -25.84
CA ASP A 194 0.26 -2.22 -25.98
C ASP A 194 -1.18 -2.74 -26.18
N ALA A 195 -1.39 -3.70 -27.08
CA ALA A 195 -2.66 -4.39 -27.23
C ALA A 195 -2.89 -5.47 -26.16
N ASP A 196 -1.82 -6.01 -25.54
CA ASP A 196 -1.85 -6.96 -24.42
C ASP A 196 -1.47 -6.27 -23.09
N TYR A 197 -1.95 -5.04 -22.90
CA TYR A 197 -1.63 -4.16 -21.76
C TYR A 197 -2.04 -4.67 -20.37
N LYS A 198 -2.84 -5.74 -20.26
CA LYS A 198 -3.47 -6.16 -19.00
C LYS A 198 -2.46 -6.56 -17.93
N ASP A 199 -1.37 -7.21 -18.33
CA ASP A 199 -0.29 -7.59 -17.41
C ASP A 199 0.45 -6.34 -16.89
N ILE A 200 0.61 -5.30 -17.74
CA ILE A 200 1.23 -4.03 -17.38
C ILE A 200 0.36 -3.27 -16.37
N LEU A 201 -0.96 -3.15 -16.64
CA LEU A 201 -1.88 -2.48 -15.71
C LEU A 201 -1.95 -3.19 -14.36
N GLU A 202 -1.90 -4.51 -14.34
CA GLU A 202 -1.91 -5.29 -13.10
C GLU A 202 -0.66 -5.01 -12.25
N ILE A 203 0.50 -4.83 -12.89
CA ILE A 203 1.74 -4.48 -12.19
C ILE A 203 1.69 -3.05 -11.67
N ILE A 204 1.23 -2.10 -12.48
CA ILE A 204 1.05 -0.71 -12.05
C ILE A 204 0.11 -0.65 -10.85
N GLU A 205 -1.06 -1.31 -10.94
CA GLU A 205 -2.03 -1.39 -9.85
C GLU A 205 -1.43 -2.03 -8.60
N PHE A 206 -0.69 -3.14 -8.75
CA PHE A 206 -0.06 -3.80 -7.62
C PHE A 206 1.01 -2.92 -6.96
N SER A 207 1.85 -2.23 -7.73
CA SER A 207 2.86 -1.29 -7.20
C SER A 207 2.23 -0.17 -6.38
N GLN A 208 1.07 0.34 -6.79
CA GLN A 208 0.33 1.35 -6.03
C GLN A 208 -0.25 0.79 -4.73
N VAL A 209 -0.83 -0.41 -4.80
CA VAL A 209 -1.35 -1.12 -3.62
C VAL A 209 -0.24 -1.41 -2.61
N GLU A 210 0.93 -1.82 -3.10
CA GLU A 210 2.13 -2.08 -2.30
C GLU A 210 2.62 -0.82 -1.60
N LEU A 211 2.78 0.29 -2.33
CA LEU A 211 3.16 1.57 -1.75
C LEU A 211 2.17 2.01 -0.66
N ALA A 212 0.86 1.99 -0.96
CA ALA A 212 -0.18 2.38 -0.02
C ALA A 212 -0.13 1.55 1.28
N GLN A 213 0.09 0.23 1.15
CA GLN A 213 0.17 -0.68 2.29
C GLN A 213 1.44 -0.45 3.12
N ILE A 214 2.60 -0.26 2.49
CA ILE A 214 3.87 0.04 3.21
C ILE A 214 3.73 1.34 3.99
N ARG A 215 3.19 2.40 3.38
CA ARG A 215 2.93 3.68 4.06
C ARG A 215 1.96 3.54 5.23
N ALA A 216 0.92 2.72 5.08
CA ALA A 216 -0.03 2.46 6.16
C ALA A 216 0.62 1.72 7.33
N LEU A 217 1.47 0.71 7.05
CA LEU A 217 2.24 0.00 8.06
C LEU A 217 3.23 0.90 8.78
N ASP A 218 3.99 1.71 8.03
CA ASP A 218 4.98 2.63 8.59
C ASP A 218 4.32 3.61 9.55
N ARG A 219 3.22 4.25 9.12
CA ARG A 219 2.47 5.18 9.96
C ARG A 219 1.84 4.52 11.19
N MET A 220 1.36 3.29 11.07
CA MET A 220 0.87 2.53 12.22
C MET A 220 2.00 2.23 13.20
N LEU A 221 3.16 1.83 12.68
CA LEU A 221 4.34 1.51 13.49
C LEU A 221 4.86 2.75 14.22
N ASP A 222 4.97 3.89 13.54
CA ASP A 222 5.35 5.18 14.14
C ASP A 222 4.46 5.55 15.34
N LYS A 223 3.14 5.50 15.17
CA LYS A 223 2.19 5.80 16.26
C LYS A 223 2.37 4.86 17.47
N ASN A 224 2.70 3.59 17.23
CA ASN A 224 2.93 2.61 18.30
C ASN A 224 4.31 2.78 18.94
N LEU A 225 5.33 3.20 18.18
CA LEU A 225 6.65 3.54 18.72
C LEU A 225 6.53 4.66 19.76
N ASP A 226 5.85 5.76 19.43
CA ASP A 226 5.60 6.88 20.36
C ASP A 226 4.96 6.38 21.68
N TYR A 227 4.01 5.45 21.57
CA TYR A 227 3.36 4.83 22.73
C TYR A 227 4.35 4.01 23.57
N PHE A 228 5.16 3.14 22.95
CA PHE A 228 6.12 2.29 23.66
C PHE A 228 7.29 3.08 24.26
N GLU A 229 7.75 4.15 23.61
CA GLU A 229 8.74 5.07 24.17
C GLU A 229 8.20 5.76 25.43
N SER A 230 6.93 6.19 25.42
CA SER A 230 6.30 6.79 26.61
C SER A 230 6.27 5.84 27.84
N ILE A 231 6.31 4.52 27.61
CA ILE A 231 6.38 3.51 28.67
C ILE A 231 7.79 3.44 29.25
N LEU A 232 8.84 3.58 28.44
CA LEU A 232 10.24 3.64 28.90
C LEU A 232 10.47 4.85 29.80
N GLU A 233 9.92 6.02 29.45
CA GLU A 233 10.07 7.24 30.25
C GLU A 233 9.43 7.10 31.64
N LYS A 234 8.30 6.38 31.72
CA LYS A 234 7.59 6.13 32.97
C LYS A 234 8.26 5.00 33.73
N LYS A 235 9.25 5.32 34.56
CA LYS A 235 9.99 4.41 35.49
C LYS A 235 9.14 3.45 36.36
N SER A 236 7.82 3.63 36.39
CA SER A 236 6.90 3.03 37.36
C SER A 236 6.14 1.78 36.91
N VAL A 237 6.39 1.21 35.72
CA VAL A 237 5.66 -0.01 35.33
C VAL A 237 6.29 -1.24 36.00
N PHE A 238 5.52 -1.91 36.86
CA PHE A 238 5.92 -3.14 37.59
C PHE A 238 6.06 -4.35 36.65
N LEU A 239 5.32 -4.34 35.53
CA LEU A 239 5.34 -5.36 34.47
C LEU A 239 5.26 -4.67 33.10
N PRO A 240 6.38 -4.45 32.39
CA PRO A 240 6.34 -3.84 31.06
C PRO A 240 5.57 -4.72 30.07
N PRO A 241 4.90 -4.14 29.05
CA PRO A 241 4.05 -4.87 28.11
C PRO A 241 4.87 -5.61 27.03
N ILE A 242 5.87 -6.38 27.46
CA ILE A 242 6.80 -7.15 26.62
C ILE A 242 6.05 -8.03 25.61
N LYS A 243 4.98 -8.71 26.06
CA LYS A 243 4.16 -9.57 25.21
C LYS A 243 3.42 -8.78 24.13
N GLU A 244 2.93 -7.58 24.46
CA GLU A 244 2.22 -6.72 23.53
C GLU A 244 3.16 -6.25 22.41
N ILE A 245 4.36 -5.78 22.77
CA ILE A 245 5.39 -5.38 21.80
C ILE A 245 5.79 -6.56 20.90
N SER A 246 6.03 -7.75 21.48
CA SER A 246 6.36 -8.94 20.69
C SER A 246 5.26 -9.33 19.72
N LEU A 247 4.00 -9.29 20.16
CA LEU A 247 2.87 -9.59 19.30
C LEU A 247 2.75 -8.53 18.20
N PHE A 248 2.88 -7.26 18.52
CA PHE A 248 2.83 -6.17 17.54
C PHE A 248 3.93 -6.33 16.48
N PHE A 249 5.18 -6.50 16.90
CA PHE A 249 6.32 -6.77 16.00
C PHE A 249 6.04 -7.95 15.06
N LEU A 250 5.64 -9.10 15.62
CA LEU A 250 5.34 -10.30 14.84
C LEU A 250 4.25 -10.05 13.80
N ASN A 251 3.20 -9.32 14.17
CA ASN A 251 2.10 -9.06 13.25
C ASN A 251 2.50 -8.12 12.11
N VAL A 252 3.25 -7.06 12.39
CA VAL A 252 3.79 -6.17 11.34
C VAL A 252 4.73 -6.94 10.41
N SER A 253 5.62 -7.77 10.96
CA SER A 253 6.53 -8.61 10.16
C SER A 253 5.77 -9.60 9.26
N LEU A 254 4.74 -10.27 9.79
CA LEU A 254 3.92 -11.20 9.02
C LEU A 254 3.10 -10.48 7.93
N ASN A 255 2.58 -9.29 8.20
CA ASN A 255 1.88 -8.52 7.17
C ASN A 255 2.83 -8.10 6.04
N ARG A 256 4.03 -7.61 6.39
CA ARG A 256 5.07 -7.29 5.42
C ARG A 256 5.45 -8.52 4.58
N GLU A 257 5.68 -9.67 5.22
CA GLU A 257 5.99 -10.91 4.50
C GLU A 257 4.87 -11.33 3.53
N ARG A 258 3.60 -11.16 3.90
CA ARG A 258 2.47 -11.43 3.00
C ARG A 258 2.44 -10.47 1.82
N LEU A 259 2.75 -9.19 2.05
CA LEU A 259 2.84 -8.20 0.97
C LEU A 259 3.97 -8.54 0.00
N ASP A 260 5.19 -8.76 0.49
CA ASP A 260 6.36 -9.09 -0.32
C ASP A 260 6.14 -10.35 -1.19
N ASN A 261 5.37 -11.31 -0.66
CA ASN A 261 5.07 -12.57 -1.36
C ASN A 261 3.76 -12.53 -2.15
N ALA A 262 3.02 -11.42 -2.14
CA ALA A 262 1.68 -11.36 -2.70
C ALA A 262 1.68 -11.64 -4.20
N LEU A 263 2.58 -11.01 -4.95
CA LEU A 263 2.65 -11.14 -6.41
C LEU A 263 3.98 -11.77 -6.84
N LYS A 264 3.90 -12.86 -7.61
CA LYS A 264 5.04 -13.51 -8.25
C LYS A 264 5.01 -13.27 -9.76
N LEU A 265 6.08 -12.66 -10.26
CA LEU A 265 6.34 -12.49 -11.69
C LEU A 265 6.91 -13.81 -12.25
N ILE A 266 6.16 -14.48 -13.14
CA ILE A 266 6.58 -15.78 -13.68
C ILE A 266 7.27 -15.58 -15.03
N GLY A 267 8.59 -15.70 -15.04
CA GLY A 267 9.38 -15.90 -16.27
C GLY A 267 9.36 -14.75 -17.28
N ASP A 268 8.86 -13.57 -16.90
CA ASP A 268 8.78 -12.40 -17.77
C ASP A 268 9.75 -11.30 -17.30
N LEU A 269 10.85 -11.17 -18.04
CA LEU A 269 11.89 -10.17 -17.77
C LEU A 269 11.41 -8.74 -18.06
N TYR A 270 10.47 -8.56 -18.98
CA TYR A 270 9.93 -7.25 -19.34
C TYR A 270 9.07 -6.69 -18.22
N LEU A 271 8.11 -7.49 -17.75
CA LEU A 271 7.27 -7.16 -16.60
C LEU A 271 8.10 -6.88 -15.33
N ALA A 272 9.16 -7.66 -15.09
CA ALA A 272 10.07 -7.41 -13.97
C ALA A 272 10.88 -6.11 -14.09
N ARG A 273 11.15 -5.63 -15.32
CA ARG A 273 11.78 -4.31 -15.54
C ARG A 273 10.82 -3.18 -15.25
N ILE A 274 9.58 -3.29 -15.72
CA ILE A 274 8.51 -2.33 -15.44
C ILE A 274 8.28 -2.21 -13.93
N TYR A 275 8.08 -3.34 -13.24
CA TYR A 275 7.86 -3.37 -11.78
C TYR A 275 9.00 -2.69 -11.00
N ARG A 276 10.26 -2.98 -11.35
CA ARG A 276 11.42 -2.31 -10.73
C ARG A 276 11.48 -0.82 -11.03
N SER A 277 11.12 -0.40 -12.24
CA SER A 277 11.06 1.02 -12.58
C SER A 277 9.95 1.77 -11.84
N LEU A 278 8.79 1.15 -11.66
CA LEU A 278 7.73 1.67 -10.80
C LEU A 278 8.23 1.82 -9.36
N GLY A 279 8.82 0.76 -8.78
CA GLY A 279 9.35 0.81 -7.41
C GLY A 279 10.36 1.95 -7.20
N LEU A 280 11.25 2.18 -8.18
CA LEU A 280 12.19 3.30 -8.16
C LEU A 280 11.49 4.65 -8.28
N LYS A 281 10.58 4.82 -9.24
CA LYS A 281 9.92 6.11 -9.49
C LYS A 281 8.92 6.50 -8.40
N LEU A 282 8.29 5.51 -7.77
CA LEU A 282 7.34 5.68 -6.67
C LEU A 282 8.02 5.72 -5.29
N HIS A 283 9.36 5.66 -5.25
CA HIS A 283 10.13 5.70 -4.00
C HIS A 283 9.74 4.60 -2.99
N VAL A 284 9.32 3.43 -3.47
CA VAL A 284 8.89 2.31 -2.61
C VAL A 284 10.01 1.92 -1.63
N SER A 285 11.25 1.88 -2.10
CA SER A 285 12.41 1.54 -1.26
C SER A 285 12.63 2.52 -0.10
N ASP A 286 12.29 3.80 -0.26
CA ASP A 286 12.49 4.80 0.80
C ASP A 286 11.52 4.53 1.97
N TRP A 287 10.28 4.15 1.64
CA TRP A 287 9.28 3.72 2.61
C TRP A 287 9.60 2.37 3.24
N GLU A 288 10.09 1.39 2.46
CA GLU A 288 10.56 0.11 3.00
C GLU A 288 11.70 0.31 4.01
N ASN A 289 12.67 1.18 3.67
CA ASN A 289 13.78 1.51 4.55
C ASN A 289 13.29 2.24 5.82
N SER A 290 12.25 3.07 5.73
CA SER A 290 11.61 3.70 6.90
C SER A 290 11.01 2.66 7.83
N LEU A 291 10.18 1.78 7.27
CA LEU A 291 9.53 0.70 8.00
C LEU A 291 10.55 -0.24 8.68
N GLU A 292 11.64 -0.59 7.99
CA GLU A 292 12.70 -1.42 8.56
C GLU A 292 13.43 -0.74 9.72
N ARG A 293 13.75 0.56 9.59
CA ARG A 293 14.34 1.34 10.70
C ARG A 293 13.41 1.36 11.91
N ASN A 294 12.12 1.61 11.68
CA ASN A 294 11.12 1.64 12.73
C ASN A 294 10.93 0.27 13.42
N LEU A 295 10.97 -0.83 12.66
CA LEU A 295 10.93 -2.19 13.21
C LEU A 295 12.16 -2.49 14.05
N LYS A 296 13.33 -1.99 13.63
CA LYS A 296 14.56 -2.11 14.41
C LYS A 296 14.46 -1.33 15.73
N THR A 297 13.98 -0.09 15.70
CA THR A 297 13.74 0.71 16.92
C THR A 297 12.79 -0.02 17.88
N LEU A 298 11.71 -0.60 17.37
CA LEU A 298 10.77 -1.38 18.19
C LEU A 298 11.45 -2.59 18.85
N SER A 299 12.31 -3.30 18.11
CA SER A 299 13.11 -4.42 18.65
C SER A 299 14.10 -3.96 19.73
N GLU A 300 14.71 -2.79 19.57
CA GLU A 300 15.61 -2.21 20.58
C GLU A 300 14.85 -1.84 21.86
N ILE A 301 13.70 -1.19 21.75
CA ILE A 301 12.79 -0.89 22.88
C ILE A 301 12.39 -2.17 23.62
N TYR A 302 12.04 -3.22 22.87
CA TYR A 302 11.71 -4.52 23.44
C TYR A 302 12.87 -5.10 24.27
N GLN A 303 14.09 -5.04 23.75
CA GLN A 303 15.28 -5.54 24.45
C GLN A 303 15.52 -4.76 25.75
N LEU A 304 15.45 -3.43 25.70
CA LEU A 304 15.62 -2.57 26.89
C LEU A 304 14.59 -2.88 27.97
N LEU A 305 13.30 -2.95 27.61
CA LEU A 305 12.22 -3.28 28.57
C LEU A 305 12.38 -4.67 29.17
N ARG A 306 12.86 -5.64 28.38
CA ARG A 306 13.12 -7.00 28.83
C ARG A 306 14.27 -7.04 29.83
N GLU A 307 15.37 -6.34 29.56
CA GLU A 307 16.51 -6.23 30.46
C GLU A 307 16.13 -5.58 31.79
N ASP A 308 15.41 -4.45 31.74
CA ASP A 308 14.89 -3.77 32.93
C ASP A 308 14.00 -4.67 33.80
N PHE A 309 13.15 -5.49 33.15
CA PHE A 309 12.27 -6.43 33.85
C PHE A 309 13.05 -7.52 34.59
N PHE A 310 14.02 -8.15 33.92
CA PHE A 310 14.84 -9.18 34.57
C PHE A 310 15.71 -8.60 35.69
N GLN A 311 16.22 -7.37 35.55
CA GLN A 311 16.94 -6.69 36.61
C GLN A 311 16.04 -6.42 37.83
N LYS A 312 14.80 -5.97 37.62
CA LYS A 312 13.83 -5.77 38.72
C LYS A 312 13.49 -7.09 39.43
N ILE A 313 13.31 -8.18 38.70
CA ILE A 313 13.09 -9.51 39.29
C ILE A 313 14.31 -9.94 40.11
N ALA A 314 15.52 -9.79 39.56
CA ALA A 314 16.75 -10.14 40.26
C ALA A 314 16.91 -9.35 41.56
N ASN A 315 16.70 -8.02 41.52
CA ASN A 315 16.74 -7.17 42.70
C ASN A 315 15.65 -7.54 43.72
N PHE A 316 14.45 -7.91 43.26
CA PHE A 316 13.37 -8.35 44.15
C PHE A 316 13.70 -9.68 44.84
N LEU A 317 14.27 -10.64 44.10
CA LEU A 317 14.77 -11.90 44.67
C LEU A 317 15.88 -11.64 45.69
N GLU A 318 16.81 -10.73 45.40
CA GLU A 318 17.87 -10.33 46.33
C GLU A 318 17.31 -9.75 47.62
N ILE A 319 16.38 -8.78 47.53
CA ILE A 319 15.72 -8.20 48.70
C ILE A 319 14.96 -9.28 49.48
N THR A 320 14.26 -10.19 48.79
CA THR A 320 13.54 -11.29 49.44
C THR A 320 14.49 -12.20 50.22
N ILE A 321 15.65 -12.54 49.64
CA ILE A 321 16.68 -13.33 50.32
C ILE A 321 17.23 -12.58 51.53
N ILE A 322 17.55 -11.29 51.41
CA ILE A 322 18.03 -10.46 52.52
C ILE A 322 17.00 -10.42 53.66
N VAL A 323 15.72 -10.24 53.34
CA VAL A 323 14.63 -10.24 54.34
C VAL A 323 14.49 -11.59 55.02
N LEU A 324 14.56 -12.70 54.28
CA LEU A 324 14.51 -14.05 54.84
C LEU A 324 15.68 -14.29 55.81
N ILE A 325 16.90 -13.90 55.44
CA ILE A 325 18.08 -14.00 56.30
C ILE A 325 17.91 -13.15 57.56
N LEU A 326 17.41 -11.92 57.45
CA LEU A 326 17.15 -11.05 58.60
C LEU A 326 16.12 -11.67 59.55
N ILE A 327 15.04 -12.25 59.03
CA ILE A 327 14.02 -12.94 59.83
C ILE A 327 14.66 -14.13 60.57
N GLU A 328 15.47 -14.93 59.89
CA GLU A 328 16.16 -16.08 60.50
C GLU A 328 17.10 -15.66 61.64
N ILE A 329 17.87 -14.58 61.45
CA ILE A 329 18.75 -14.03 62.48
C ILE A 329 17.94 -13.56 63.71
N VAL A 330 16.84 -12.84 63.51
CA VAL A 330 15.99 -12.34 64.60
C VAL A 330 15.35 -13.49 65.37
N LEU A 331 14.82 -14.51 64.68
CA LEU A 331 14.26 -15.70 65.31
C LEU A 331 15.33 -16.50 66.07
N GLY A 332 16.54 -16.60 65.53
CA GLY A 332 17.68 -17.22 66.20
C GLY A 332 18.05 -16.51 67.50
N LEU A 333 18.11 -15.17 67.49
CA LEU A 333 18.38 -14.35 68.68
C LEU A 333 17.29 -14.50 69.74
N LEU A 334 16.01 -14.48 69.34
CA LEU A 334 14.88 -14.66 70.25
C LEU A 334 14.83 -16.04 70.90
N ARG A 335 15.46 -17.06 70.29
CA ARG A 335 15.56 -18.41 70.86
C ARG A 335 16.70 -18.55 71.86
N PHE A 336 17.70 -17.67 71.81
CA PHE A 336 18.86 -17.64 72.71
C PHE A 336 18.65 -16.76 73.95
N LEU A 337 17.75 -15.77 73.87
CA LEU A 337 17.19 -15.01 74.99
C LEU A 337 16.11 -15.82 75.71
#